data_AF-A0A1J1JB81-F1
#
_entry.id   AF-A0A1J1JB81-F1
#
_cell.length_a   1.000
_cell.length_b   1.000
_cell.length_c   1.000
_cell.angle_alpha   90.00
_cell.angle_beta   90.00
_cell.angle_gamma   90.00
#
_symmetry.space_group_name_H-M   'P 1'
#
loop_
_entity.id
_entity.type
_entity.pdbx_description
1 polymer ?
#
loop_
_entity_poly.entity_id
_entity_poly.type
_entity_poly.pdbx_seq_one_letter_code
_entity_poly.pdbx_strand_id
1 'polypeptide(L)'
;MAKSRTLYVCNECGAEFPQYFGRCSACHAWNSLEEQVEQPAPTPSQRFSWSHIPGENPEGLPSVTKPGQPRASFLLSQISDQSQSRMPSGYGELDRVLGGGIVPGSLVLIGGEPGIGKSTLLLQVAHILSHTKRVLYVSAEESGQQVKLRSQRLEVAADSETETETETETETEPENGNQQPPTPTADPFTEQLKNRHPKTESATTAITEKDLYLLPETDLEVILRELESLKPQLAVIDSIQTVFFSSLTSAPGSVAQVRECTSALMQVAKRENITLLIVGHVTKDGGIAGPRVLEHLVDTVLYFEGDRFASHRLLRSMKNRFGATHEIGVFEMVAHGLKEVSNPSELFLGNRDDFSPGTSTVVALEGTRPIVVEIQALVSPASYGSARRATTGVDSGRLLQILAVLEKRVGIPLSKLDAYVASVGGLKVEEPAADLGIAIAIVASFRDRVVDPRTILIGEIGLGGQVRPVSQLELRLREAAKLGFKRAIIPKGQSPADLGLQIIPVSKVIDAIIASIPAQPPTMNDEF
;
A
#
# COMPACT_ATOMS: atom_id res chain seq x y z
N MET A 1 23.44 -20.33 45.01
CA MET A 1 22.67 -20.95 43.91
C MET A 1 21.46 -20.08 43.66
N ALA A 2 21.33 -19.48 42.46
CA ALA A 2 20.16 -18.67 42.12
C ALA A 2 18.95 -19.61 41.96
N LYS A 3 17.84 -19.29 42.63
CA LYS A 3 16.58 -20.05 42.48
C LYS A 3 16.02 -19.79 41.08
N SER A 4 15.64 -20.85 40.38
CA SER A 4 14.86 -20.75 39.14
C SER A 4 13.56 -19.97 39.42
N ARG A 5 13.18 -19.10 38.50
CA ARG A 5 11.94 -18.34 38.56
C ARG A 5 11.01 -18.87 37.48
N THR A 6 9.79 -19.21 37.89
CA THR A 6 8.71 -19.56 36.97
C THR A 6 8.06 -18.28 36.45
N LEU A 7 7.92 -18.17 35.12
CA LEU A 7 7.21 -17.11 34.41
C LEU A 7 6.09 -17.73 33.57
N TYR A 8 5.00 -17.01 33.38
CA TYR A 8 3.88 -17.42 32.54
C TYR A 8 3.81 -16.51 31.32
N VAL A 9 3.99 -17.05 30.13
CA VAL A 9 4.05 -16.30 28.88
C VAL A 9 2.77 -16.56 28.09
N CYS A 10 2.13 -15.49 27.60
CA CYS A 10 0.93 -15.64 26.78
C CYS A 10 1.29 -16.03 25.34
N ASN A 11 0.81 -17.17 24.86
CA ASN A 11 0.99 -17.62 23.47
C ASN A 11 0.29 -16.74 22.43
N GLU A 12 -0.72 -15.98 22.83
CA GLU A 12 -1.50 -15.14 21.93
C GLU A 12 -0.85 -13.76 21.70
N CYS A 13 -0.22 -13.18 22.74
CA CYS A 13 0.32 -11.82 22.67
C CYS A 13 1.76 -11.65 23.18
N GLY A 14 2.38 -12.70 23.72
CA GLY A 14 3.74 -12.69 24.24
C GLY A 14 3.93 -11.97 25.58
N ALA A 15 2.86 -11.51 26.23
CA ALA A 15 2.96 -10.85 27.52
C ALA A 15 3.38 -11.82 28.64
N GLU A 16 4.30 -11.38 29.50
CA GLU A 16 4.89 -12.18 30.58
C GLU A 16 4.31 -11.82 31.95
N PHE A 17 4.00 -12.85 32.74
CA PHE A 17 3.38 -12.68 34.06
C PHE A 17 4.09 -13.55 35.11
N PRO A 18 4.28 -13.04 36.34
CA PRO A 18 4.92 -13.81 37.42
C PRO A 18 4.01 -14.87 38.04
N GLN A 19 2.70 -14.83 37.77
CA GLN A 19 1.68 -15.72 38.33
C GLN A 19 0.63 -16.07 37.27
N TYR A 20 0.05 -17.26 37.37
CA TYR A 20 -1.00 -17.72 36.46
C TYR A 20 -2.37 -17.15 36.87
N PHE A 21 -3.02 -16.44 35.96
CA PHE A 21 -4.35 -15.85 36.20
C PHE A 21 -5.46 -16.46 35.34
N GLY A 22 -5.20 -17.56 34.61
CA GLY A 22 -6.17 -18.24 33.72
C GLY A 22 -6.59 -17.44 32.47
N ARG A 23 -6.47 -16.12 32.51
CA ARG A 23 -6.72 -15.17 31.42
C ARG A 23 -5.54 -14.22 31.30
N CYS A 24 -5.07 -13.97 30.08
CA CYS A 24 -4.07 -12.95 29.83
C CYS A 24 -4.64 -11.55 30.13
N SER A 25 -3.97 -10.75 30.95
CA SER A 25 -4.42 -9.40 31.26
C SER A 25 -4.10 -8.38 30.15
N ALA A 26 -3.23 -8.73 29.20
CA ALA A 26 -2.88 -7.86 28.07
C ALA A 26 -3.81 -8.05 26.87
N CYS A 27 -4.10 -9.30 26.46
CA CYS A 27 -4.94 -9.58 25.29
C CYS A 27 -6.30 -10.21 25.62
N HIS A 28 -6.60 -10.42 26.91
CA HIS A 28 -7.87 -10.96 27.38
C HIS A 28 -8.21 -12.40 26.95
N ALA A 29 -7.30 -13.11 26.30
CA ALA A 29 -7.44 -14.51 25.91
C ALA A 29 -7.43 -15.44 27.13
N TRP A 30 -8.26 -16.48 27.10
CA TRP A 30 -8.35 -17.51 28.13
C TRP A 30 -7.44 -18.70 27.78
N ASN A 31 -6.88 -19.37 28.79
CA ASN A 31 -6.01 -20.56 28.63
C ASN A 31 -4.78 -20.35 27.71
N SER A 32 -4.39 -19.10 27.48
CA SER A 32 -3.28 -18.75 26.59
C SER A 32 -1.92 -18.66 27.31
N LEU A 33 -1.87 -18.84 28.63
CA LEU A 33 -0.66 -18.65 29.44
C LEU A 33 0.08 -19.99 29.62
N GLU A 34 1.29 -20.09 29.10
CA GLU A 34 2.16 -21.26 29.27
C GLU A 34 3.25 -21.00 30.31
N GLU A 35 3.55 -22.01 31.12
CA GLU A 35 4.60 -21.97 32.12
C GLU A 35 5.98 -22.14 31.46
N GLN A 36 6.85 -21.14 31.62
CA GLN A 36 8.25 -21.21 31.23
C GLN A 36 9.14 -21.08 32.46
N VAL A 37 10.05 -22.05 32.62
CA VAL A 37 11.05 -22.04 33.70
C VAL A 37 12.30 -21.33 33.18
N GLU A 38 12.53 -20.12 33.67
CA GLU A 38 13.75 -19.37 33.33
C GLU A 38 14.94 -20.00 34.07
N GLN A 39 15.88 -20.58 33.31
CA GLN A 39 17.15 -21.00 33.88
C GLN A 39 18.02 -19.76 34.12
N PRO A 40 18.62 -19.59 35.32
CA PRO A 40 19.49 -18.45 35.56
C PRO A 40 20.70 -18.52 34.62
N ALA A 41 20.92 -17.45 33.86
CA ALA A 41 22.15 -17.27 33.09
C ALA A 41 23.39 -17.43 33.98
N PRO A 42 24.52 -17.94 33.46
CA PRO A 42 25.76 -18.05 34.22
C PRO A 42 26.15 -16.67 34.79
N THR A 43 26.26 -16.61 36.11
CA THR A 43 26.56 -15.40 36.88
C THR A 43 27.85 -14.76 36.37
N PRO A 44 27.85 -13.50 35.87
CA PRO A 44 29.09 -12.75 35.76
C PRO A 44 29.59 -12.50 37.17
N SER A 45 30.76 -13.04 37.50
CA SER A 45 31.48 -12.78 38.73
C SER A 45 31.93 -11.32 38.77
N GLN A 46 31.03 -10.40 39.13
CA GLN A 46 31.30 -9.11 39.75
C GLN A 46 29.96 -8.44 40.06
N ARG A 47 29.44 -8.70 41.26
CA ARG A 47 28.36 -7.87 41.82
C ARG A 47 28.96 -6.49 42.13
N PHE A 48 28.60 -5.50 41.32
CA PHE A 48 28.81 -4.10 41.65
C PHE A 48 27.96 -3.75 42.87
N SER A 49 28.61 -3.64 44.03
CA SER A 49 28.02 -3.14 45.27
C SER A 49 27.96 -1.61 45.21
N TRP A 50 26.74 -1.04 45.23
CA TRP A 50 26.50 0.40 45.36
C TRP A 50 26.53 0.86 46.84
N SER A 51 27.13 0.08 47.73
CA SER A 51 27.16 0.34 49.17
C SER A 51 28.59 0.23 49.71
N HIS A 52 29.43 1.18 49.34
CA HIS A 52 30.58 1.62 50.12
C HIS A 52 30.86 3.09 49.77
N ILE A 53 30.19 4.00 50.46
CA ILE A 53 30.70 5.35 50.69
C ILE A 53 31.31 5.29 52.09
N PRO A 54 32.65 5.18 52.23
CA PRO A 54 33.28 5.49 53.51
C PRO A 54 33.19 7.00 53.68
N GLY A 55 32.52 7.45 54.73
CA GLY A 55 32.73 8.80 55.21
C GLY A 55 34.16 8.93 55.71
N GLU A 56 34.87 9.97 55.27
CA GLU A 56 35.71 10.83 56.13
C GLU A 56 36.34 11.99 55.35
N ASN A 57 36.36 13.14 56.04
CA ASN A 57 37.10 14.40 55.84
C ASN A 57 36.51 15.51 54.93
N PRO A 58 36.19 16.71 55.49
CA PRO A 58 35.59 17.84 54.79
C PRO A 58 36.60 18.91 54.33
N GLU A 59 37.81 18.54 53.90
CA GLU A 59 38.79 19.52 53.37
C GLU A 59 39.56 18.94 52.19
N GLY A 60 39.07 19.20 50.98
CA GLY A 60 39.72 18.83 49.73
C GLY A 60 38.72 18.83 48.58
N LEU A 61 38.88 19.74 47.62
CA LEU A 61 38.03 19.82 46.43
C LEU A 61 37.89 18.42 45.79
N PRO A 62 36.67 18.01 45.38
CA PRO A 62 36.50 16.74 44.72
C PRO A 62 37.33 16.73 43.42
N SER A 63 38.34 15.86 43.39
CA SER A 63 39.06 15.48 42.19
C SER A 63 38.03 15.14 41.12
N VAL A 64 37.97 15.96 40.07
CA VAL A 64 37.14 15.75 38.88
C VAL A 64 37.33 14.30 38.43
N THR A 65 36.33 13.47 38.72
CA THR A 65 36.27 12.09 38.24
C THR A 65 36.35 12.18 36.71
N LYS A 66 37.33 11.49 36.12
CA LYS A 66 37.48 11.43 34.66
C LYS A 66 36.10 11.12 34.07
N PRO A 67 35.58 11.94 33.13
CA PRO A 67 34.27 11.71 32.57
C PRO A 67 34.24 10.32 31.92
N GLY A 68 33.14 9.59 32.12
CA GLY A 68 32.98 8.25 31.57
C GLY A 68 33.17 8.26 30.06
N GLN A 69 34.09 7.44 29.55
CA GLN A 69 34.39 7.35 28.13
C GLN A 69 33.51 6.29 27.46
N PRO A 70 32.96 6.57 26.27
CA PRO A 70 32.18 5.60 25.51
C PRO A 70 33.08 4.42 25.10
N ARG A 71 32.58 3.19 25.26
CA ARG A 71 33.31 1.96 24.85
C ARG A 71 33.12 1.61 23.37
N ALA A 72 31.90 1.77 22.86
CA ALA A 72 31.53 1.44 21.49
C ALA A 72 30.53 2.43 20.88
N SER A 73 30.02 3.37 21.68
CA SER A 73 29.08 4.39 21.21
C SER A 73 29.84 5.55 20.56
N PHE A 74 29.27 6.04 19.47
CA PHE A 74 29.76 7.21 18.76
C PHE A 74 28.89 8.42 19.12
N LEU A 75 29.46 9.62 19.05
CA LEU A 75 28.64 10.83 19.02
C LEU A 75 27.82 10.85 17.74
N LEU A 76 26.61 11.41 17.78
CA LEU A 76 25.76 11.50 16.59
C LEU A 76 26.48 12.21 15.43
N SER A 77 27.30 13.22 15.72
CA SER A 77 28.12 13.94 14.73
C SER A 77 29.24 13.11 14.10
N GLN A 78 29.55 11.95 14.65
CA GLN A 78 30.57 11.02 14.12
C GLN A 78 29.95 9.97 13.18
N ILE A 79 28.62 9.91 13.09
CA ILE A 79 27.92 9.03 12.16
C ILE A 79 27.83 9.74 10.82
N SER A 80 28.41 9.16 9.78
CA SER A 80 28.38 9.73 8.44
C SER A 80 26.96 9.69 7.86
N ASP A 81 26.50 10.81 7.30
CA ASP A 81 25.30 10.89 6.46
C ASP A 81 25.57 10.20 5.10
N GLN A 82 25.67 8.87 5.09
CA GLN A 82 25.69 8.13 3.84
C GLN A 82 24.25 7.96 3.36
N SER A 83 23.86 8.73 2.33
CA SER A 83 22.66 8.44 1.57
C SER A 83 22.83 7.07 0.91
N GLN A 84 22.23 6.03 1.49
CA GLN A 84 22.23 4.71 0.86
C GLN A 84 21.54 4.79 -0.50
N SER A 85 22.23 4.38 -1.56
CA SER A 85 21.62 4.28 -2.89
C SER A 85 20.55 3.21 -2.86
N ARG A 86 19.29 3.63 -2.98
CA ARG A 86 18.14 2.72 -3.03
C ARG A 86 18.14 1.92 -4.33
N MET A 87 17.59 0.71 -4.26
CA MET A 87 17.38 -0.15 -5.42
C MET A 87 15.97 0.12 -5.97
N PRO A 88 15.81 0.52 -7.24
CA PRO A 88 14.49 0.68 -7.84
C PRO A 88 13.85 -0.70 -7.96
N SER A 89 12.60 -0.83 -7.52
CA SER A 89 11.89 -2.12 -7.56
C SER A 89 11.36 -2.50 -8.95
N GLY A 90 11.35 -1.55 -9.89
CA GLY A 90 10.69 -1.66 -11.18
C GLY A 90 9.25 -1.14 -11.19
N TYR A 91 8.69 -0.82 -10.02
CA TYR A 91 7.37 -0.20 -9.87
C TYR A 91 7.51 1.14 -9.13
N GLY A 92 7.15 2.24 -9.80
CA GLY A 92 7.14 3.57 -9.18
C GLY A 92 6.21 3.64 -7.96
N GLU A 93 5.07 2.96 -7.98
CA GLU A 93 4.12 2.91 -6.87
C GLU A 93 4.68 2.15 -5.65
N LEU A 94 5.42 1.05 -5.86
CA LEU A 94 6.10 0.33 -4.77
C LEU A 94 7.27 1.16 -4.22
N ASP A 95 8.07 1.76 -5.10
CA ASP A 95 9.20 2.60 -4.70
C ASP A 95 8.73 3.79 -3.86
N ARG A 96 7.61 4.41 -4.26
CA ARG A 96 6.96 5.47 -3.50
C ARG A 96 6.58 5.02 -2.09
N VAL A 97 5.89 3.89 -1.96
CA VAL A 97 5.48 3.32 -0.66
C VAL A 97 6.69 2.99 0.22
N LEU A 98 7.81 2.60 -0.37
CA LEU A 98 9.08 2.33 0.31
C LEU A 98 9.89 3.60 0.64
N GLY A 99 9.45 4.78 0.19
CA GLY A 99 10.13 6.06 0.42
C GLY A 99 11.23 6.36 -0.61
N GLY A 100 11.03 5.99 -1.87
CA GLY A 100 11.94 6.21 -3.00
C GLY A 100 12.72 4.96 -3.44
N GLY A 101 12.25 3.76 -3.10
CA GLY A 101 12.86 2.48 -3.49
C GLY A 101 13.33 1.61 -2.34
N ILE A 102 13.76 0.39 -2.68
CA ILE A 102 14.17 -0.65 -1.74
C ILE A 102 15.51 -0.28 -1.09
N VAL A 103 15.55 -0.27 0.25
CA VAL A 103 16.75 0.10 1.01
C VAL A 103 17.67 -1.11 1.18
N PRO A 104 18.98 -1.01 0.85
CA PRO A 104 19.96 -2.07 1.10
C PRO A 104 20.04 -2.47 2.59
N GLY A 105 20.15 -3.78 2.88
CA GLY A 105 20.27 -4.27 4.26
C GLY A 105 19.04 -4.02 5.14
N SER A 106 17.89 -3.73 4.51
CA SER A 106 16.62 -3.53 5.21
C SER A 106 15.76 -4.79 5.24
N LEU A 107 14.84 -4.84 6.19
CA LEU A 107 13.83 -5.89 6.32
C LEU A 107 12.44 -5.31 6.08
N VAL A 108 11.78 -5.74 5.02
CA VAL A 108 10.43 -5.31 4.64
C VAL A 108 9.46 -6.48 4.77
N LEU A 109 8.37 -6.28 5.49
CA LEU A 109 7.25 -7.23 5.59
C LEU A 109 6.11 -6.80 4.67
N ILE A 110 5.58 -7.72 3.87
CA ILE A 110 4.36 -7.51 3.07
C ILE A 110 3.25 -8.40 3.63
N GLY A 111 2.32 -7.77 4.32
CA GLY A 111 1.10 -8.34 4.87
C GLY A 111 -0.06 -8.31 3.86
N GLY A 112 -1.05 -9.18 4.04
CA GLY A 112 -2.31 -9.10 3.28
C GLY A 112 -3.08 -10.42 3.21
N GLU A 113 -4.34 -10.37 2.78
CA GLU A 113 -5.17 -11.57 2.63
C GLU A 113 -4.53 -12.59 1.66
N PRO A 114 -4.74 -13.90 1.88
CA PRO A 114 -4.38 -14.92 0.89
C PRO A 114 -5.03 -14.63 -0.47
N GLY A 115 -4.27 -14.79 -1.56
CA GLY A 115 -4.74 -14.54 -2.92
C GLY A 115 -4.78 -13.06 -3.36
N ILE A 116 -4.39 -12.11 -2.50
CA ILE A 116 -4.33 -10.68 -2.90
C ILE A 116 -3.22 -10.39 -3.93
N GLY A 117 -2.25 -11.29 -4.13
CA GLY A 117 -1.17 -11.11 -5.11
C GLY A 117 0.20 -10.73 -4.53
N LYS A 118 0.45 -10.96 -3.23
CA LYS A 118 1.75 -10.70 -2.58
C LYS A 118 2.91 -11.42 -3.28
N SER A 119 2.79 -12.73 -3.47
CA SER A 119 3.76 -13.56 -4.19
C SER A 119 3.93 -13.12 -5.63
N THR A 120 2.84 -12.70 -6.29
CA THR A 120 2.91 -12.17 -7.67
C THR A 120 3.74 -10.90 -7.73
N LEU A 121 3.49 -9.92 -6.85
CA LEU A 121 4.24 -8.67 -6.78
C LEU A 121 5.73 -8.94 -6.53
N LEU A 122 6.05 -9.77 -5.54
CA LEU A 122 7.43 -10.04 -5.18
C LEU A 122 8.18 -10.86 -6.23
N LEU A 123 7.50 -11.78 -6.93
CA LEU A 123 8.10 -12.52 -8.03
C LEU A 123 8.41 -11.58 -9.22
N GLN A 124 7.51 -10.64 -9.55
CA GLN A 124 7.76 -9.62 -10.58
C GLN A 124 8.94 -8.72 -10.19
N VAL A 125 8.98 -8.23 -8.94
CA VAL A 125 10.11 -7.42 -8.43
C VAL A 125 11.42 -8.21 -8.43
N ALA A 126 11.41 -9.47 -8.00
CA ALA A 126 12.57 -10.35 -8.00
C ALA A 126 13.10 -10.59 -9.43
N HIS A 127 12.19 -10.78 -10.39
CA HIS A 127 12.52 -10.95 -11.80
C HIS A 127 13.12 -9.67 -12.40
N ILE A 128 12.56 -8.49 -12.14
CA ILE A 128 13.12 -7.22 -12.63
C ILE A 128 14.52 -7.00 -12.04
N LEU A 129 14.68 -7.21 -10.74
CA LEU A 129 15.96 -6.97 -10.06
C LEU A 129 17.05 -7.98 -10.42
N SER A 130 16.69 -9.21 -10.79
CA SER A 130 17.68 -10.24 -11.15
C SER A 130 18.57 -9.82 -12.32
N HIS A 131 18.02 -9.06 -13.26
CA HIS A 131 18.76 -8.50 -14.41
C HIS A 131 20.02 -7.71 -14.03
N THR A 132 20.05 -7.12 -12.83
CA THR A 132 21.19 -6.30 -12.37
C THR A 132 21.77 -6.75 -11.03
N LYS A 133 21.09 -7.63 -10.30
CA LYS A 133 21.42 -8.00 -8.93
C LYS A 133 21.28 -9.50 -8.71
N ARG A 134 22.04 -10.02 -7.77
CA ARG A 134 21.84 -11.39 -7.30
C ARG A 134 20.63 -11.48 -6.39
N VAL A 135 19.61 -12.22 -6.80
CA VAL A 135 18.34 -12.37 -6.08
C VAL A 135 18.13 -13.83 -5.69
N LEU A 136 17.74 -14.07 -4.42
CA LEU A 136 17.29 -15.38 -3.95
C LEU A 136 15.78 -15.32 -3.66
N TYR A 137 15.00 -16.16 -4.31
CA TYR A 137 13.59 -16.37 -4.02
C TYR A 137 13.43 -17.68 -3.25
N VAL A 138 13.07 -17.61 -1.98
CA VAL A 138 12.76 -18.77 -1.15
C VAL A 138 11.26 -19.00 -1.18
N SER A 139 10.84 -20.10 -1.79
CA SER A 139 9.43 -20.50 -1.82
C SER A 139 9.20 -21.61 -0.81
N ALA A 140 8.46 -21.29 0.24
CA ALA A 140 8.09 -22.24 1.28
C ALA A 140 6.64 -22.75 1.11
N GLU A 141 5.85 -22.12 0.24
CA GLU A 141 4.46 -22.52 -0.06
C GLU A 141 4.30 -23.29 -1.38
N GLU A 142 5.07 -22.97 -2.41
CA GLU A 142 4.91 -23.52 -3.76
C GLU A 142 6.11 -24.38 -4.18
N SER A 143 5.86 -25.38 -5.02
CA SER A 143 6.95 -26.15 -5.62
C SER A 143 7.73 -25.29 -6.63
N GLY A 144 9.01 -25.61 -6.83
CA GLY A 144 9.84 -24.87 -7.79
C GLY A 144 9.28 -24.86 -9.22
N GLN A 145 8.59 -25.93 -9.62
CA GLN A 145 7.90 -26.01 -10.92
C GLN A 145 6.72 -25.03 -11.03
N GLN A 146 5.94 -24.87 -9.95
CA GLN A 146 4.81 -23.94 -9.92
C GLN A 146 5.29 -22.50 -9.99
N VAL A 147 6.32 -22.14 -9.22
CA VAL A 147 6.92 -20.80 -9.26
C VAL A 147 7.46 -20.50 -10.67
N LYS A 148 8.17 -21.45 -11.29
CA LYS A 148 8.67 -21.29 -12.66
C LYS A 148 7.55 -21.04 -13.68
N LEU A 149 6.48 -21.83 -13.63
CA LEU A 149 5.32 -21.63 -14.53
C LEU A 149 4.66 -20.27 -14.35
N ARG A 150 4.65 -19.73 -13.13
CA ARG A 150 4.14 -18.37 -12.86
C ARG A 150 5.10 -17.32 -13.40
N SER A 151 6.40 -17.42 -13.13
CA SER A 151 7.42 -16.48 -13.65
C SER A 151 7.32 -16.33 -15.17
N GLN A 152 7.25 -17.44 -15.89
CA GLN A 152 7.15 -17.45 -17.36
C GLN A 152 5.90 -16.72 -17.88
N ARG A 153 4.77 -16.79 -17.15
CA ARG A 153 3.54 -16.06 -17.55
C ARG A 153 3.65 -14.56 -17.31
N LEU A 154 4.42 -14.15 -16.30
CA LEU A 154 4.68 -12.76 -15.97
C LEU A 154 5.68 -12.14 -16.97
N GLU A 155 6.66 -12.94 -17.42
CA GLU A 155 7.71 -12.57 -18.38
C GLU A 155 7.17 -12.26 -19.78
N VAL A 156 6.34 -13.15 -20.33
CA VAL A 156 5.78 -12.99 -21.70
C VAL A 156 5.02 -11.67 -21.88
N ALA A 157 4.49 -11.09 -20.80
CA ALA A 157 3.81 -9.80 -20.84
C ALA A 157 4.73 -8.59 -20.72
N ALA A 158 5.84 -8.70 -19.97
CA ALA A 158 6.82 -7.63 -19.86
C ALA A 158 7.48 -7.32 -21.21
N ASP A 159 7.78 -8.37 -22.01
CA ASP A 159 8.35 -8.22 -23.35
C ASP A 159 7.36 -7.58 -24.34
N SER A 160 6.06 -7.89 -24.22
CA SER A 160 5.02 -7.34 -25.12
C SER A 160 4.74 -5.85 -24.92
N GLU A 161 4.96 -5.31 -23.71
CA GLU A 161 4.79 -3.89 -23.42
C GLU A 161 6.02 -3.06 -23.85
N THR A 162 7.20 -3.68 -24.01
CA THR A 162 8.41 -2.95 -24.46
C THR A 162 8.45 -2.75 -25.98
N GLU A 163 7.79 -3.60 -26.75
CA GLU A 163 7.71 -3.48 -28.22
C GLU A 163 6.69 -2.42 -28.68
N THR A 164 5.73 -2.03 -27.84
CA THR A 164 4.65 -1.11 -28.23
C THR A 164 5.00 0.39 -28.14
N GLU A 165 6.15 0.77 -27.57
CA GLU A 165 6.56 2.18 -27.43
C GLU A 165 7.46 2.71 -28.57
N THR A 166 7.81 1.90 -29.59
CA THR A 166 8.73 2.32 -30.67
C THR A 166 8.13 2.50 -32.07
N GLU A 167 6.84 2.26 -32.28
CA GLU A 167 6.18 2.50 -33.57
C GLU A 167 5.12 3.60 -33.46
N THR A 168 5.57 4.86 -33.50
CA THR A 168 4.74 5.96 -34.01
C THR A 168 5.34 6.45 -35.31
N GLU A 169 5.19 5.64 -36.36
CA GLU A 169 5.40 6.11 -37.72
C GLU A 169 4.15 6.84 -38.22
N THR A 170 4.43 8.00 -38.79
CA THR A 170 3.53 8.92 -39.48
C THR A 170 2.84 8.26 -40.66
N GLU A 171 1.53 8.03 -40.58
CA GLU A 171 0.70 7.71 -41.75
C GLU A 171 0.22 9.02 -42.41
N THR A 172 0.86 9.40 -43.51
CA THR A 172 0.28 10.28 -44.53
C THR A 172 -0.40 9.43 -45.59
N GLU A 173 -1.71 9.61 -45.73
CA GLU A 173 -2.55 9.02 -46.80
C GLU A 173 -2.01 9.29 -48.20
N PRO A 174 -2.20 8.37 -49.16
CA PRO A 174 -2.24 8.74 -50.57
C PRO A 174 -3.62 8.49 -51.21
N GLU A 175 -3.97 9.43 -52.08
CA GLU A 175 -5.20 9.54 -52.83
C GLU A 175 -5.45 8.40 -53.83
N ASN A 176 -6.75 8.19 -54.07
CA ASN A 176 -7.35 7.30 -55.07
C ASN A 176 -6.86 7.54 -56.50
N GLY A 177 -6.60 6.43 -57.22
CA GLY A 177 -6.29 6.46 -58.65
C GLY A 177 -6.55 5.11 -59.35
N ASN A 178 -7.81 4.89 -59.72
CA ASN A 178 -8.36 3.97 -60.73
C ASN A 178 -7.37 3.32 -61.73
N GLN A 179 -7.33 1.98 -61.80
CA GLN A 179 -7.57 1.17 -63.04
C GLN A 179 -7.36 -0.34 -62.82
N GLN A 180 -8.25 -1.12 -63.45
CA GLN A 180 -8.35 -2.59 -63.44
C GLN A 180 -7.62 -3.21 -64.67
N PRO A 181 -7.55 -4.55 -64.82
CA PRO A 181 -6.31 -5.34 -64.93
C PRO A 181 -6.02 -5.80 -66.38
N PRO A 182 -4.92 -6.56 -66.63
CA PRO A 182 -5.12 -8.01 -66.75
C PRO A 182 -3.90 -8.89 -66.32
N THR A 183 -4.20 -10.09 -65.81
CA THR A 183 -3.36 -11.31 -65.88
C THR A 183 -3.22 -11.76 -67.36
N PRO A 184 -2.22 -12.57 -67.81
CA PRO A 184 -1.87 -13.88 -67.23
C PRO A 184 -0.40 -14.36 -67.47
N THR A 185 -0.15 -15.65 -67.15
CA THR A 185 0.94 -16.55 -67.60
C THR A 185 2.27 -16.49 -66.84
N ALA A 186 3.06 -17.55 -66.68
CA ALA A 186 2.88 -19.01 -66.65
C ALA A 186 4.26 -19.59 -66.28
N ASP A 187 4.33 -20.38 -65.20
CA ASP A 187 5.07 -21.66 -65.11
C ASP A 187 6.63 -21.70 -65.30
N PRO A 188 7.33 -22.85 -65.07
CA PRO A 188 8.14 -23.06 -63.87
C PRO A 188 9.61 -23.50 -64.13
N PHE A 189 10.38 -23.69 -63.04
CA PHE A 189 11.61 -24.51 -62.95
C PHE A 189 12.90 -24.05 -63.66
N THR A 190 13.97 -23.73 -62.90
CA THR A 190 15.33 -24.30 -63.13
C THR A 190 16.32 -24.08 -61.96
N GLU A 191 16.89 -25.21 -61.50
CA GLU A 191 18.26 -25.51 -61.02
C GLU A 191 19.08 -24.47 -60.22
N GLN A 192 19.44 -24.77 -58.95
CA GLN A 192 20.60 -25.58 -58.50
C GLN A 192 22.01 -24.99 -58.73
N LEU A 193 22.60 -24.57 -57.59
CA LEU A 193 23.99 -24.78 -57.14
C LEU A 193 25.16 -24.13 -57.91
N LYS A 194 25.77 -23.09 -57.30
CA LYS A 194 27.18 -23.09 -56.80
C LYS A 194 27.66 -21.67 -56.45
N ASN A 195 27.97 -21.40 -55.18
CA ASN A 195 29.33 -21.15 -54.68
C ASN A 195 29.38 -20.41 -53.32
N ARG A 196 30.05 -21.07 -52.35
CA ARG A 196 31.00 -20.55 -51.34
C ARG A 196 30.53 -19.50 -50.29
N HIS A 197 30.28 -20.01 -49.06
CA HIS A 197 30.56 -19.54 -47.68
C HIS A 197 30.90 -18.04 -47.42
N PRO A 198 30.55 -17.44 -46.24
CA PRO A 198 30.40 -18.13 -44.95
C PRO A 198 29.12 -17.81 -44.15
N LYS A 199 28.83 -18.71 -43.21
CA LYS A 199 27.90 -18.55 -42.10
C LYS A 199 28.09 -17.19 -41.43
N THR A 200 27.03 -16.38 -41.43
CA THR A 200 26.84 -15.36 -40.42
C THR A 200 25.64 -15.84 -39.61
N GLU A 201 25.95 -16.55 -38.52
CA GLU A 201 25.01 -16.74 -37.42
C GLU A 201 24.64 -15.33 -36.95
N SER A 202 23.52 -14.82 -37.45
CA SER A 202 22.85 -13.67 -36.86
C SER A 202 22.41 -14.14 -35.48
N ALA A 203 23.14 -13.64 -34.48
CA ALA A 203 22.93 -13.89 -33.08
C ALA A 203 21.49 -13.50 -32.71
N THR A 204 20.64 -14.51 -32.59
CA THR A 204 19.49 -14.48 -31.69
C THR A 204 20.06 -14.18 -30.30
N THR A 205 19.94 -12.92 -29.89
CA THR A 205 20.35 -12.49 -28.55
C THR A 205 19.34 -13.06 -27.59
N ALA A 206 19.60 -14.28 -27.11
CA ALA A 206 18.84 -14.91 -26.04
C ALA A 206 19.00 -14.04 -24.79
N ILE A 207 17.90 -13.42 -24.35
CA ILE A 207 17.82 -12.68 -23.10
C ILE A 207 17.91 -13.74 -21.98
N THR A 208 19.09 -13.87 -21.40
CA THR A 208 19.38 -14.83 -20.33
C THR A 208 18.86 -14.33 -18.99
N GLU A 209 18.02 -15.13 -18.31
CA GLU A 209 17.74 -15.05 -16.87
C GLU A 209 19.08 -14.93 -16.10
N LYS A 210 19.53 -13.73 -15.76
CA LYS A 210 20.77 -13.54 -14.99
C LYS A 210 20.38 -13.43 -13.52
N ASP A 211 20.97 -14.29 -12.70
CA ASP A 211 21.04 -14.23 -11.24
C ASP A 211 19.75 -14.27 -10.39
N LEU A 212 18.65 -14.88 -10.88
CA LEU A 212 17.50 -15.28 -10.03
C LEU A 212 17.64 -16.73 -9.56
N TYR A 213 17.86 -16.94 -8.26
CA TYR A 213 17.99 -18.25 -7.64
C TYR A 213 16.68 -18.62 -6.95
N LEU A 214 16.18 -19.83 -7.14
CA LEU A 214 14.97 -20.34 -6.50
C LEU A 214 15.33 -21.45 -5.51
N LEU A 215 14.91 -21.29 -4.25
CA LEU A 215 15.09 -22.28 -3.19
C LEU A 215 13.71 -22.72 -2.66
N PRO A 216 13.19 -23.89 -3.11
CA PRO A 216 11.94 -24.44 -2.60
C PRO A 216 12.20 -25.17 -1.27
N GLU A 217 12.31 -24.43 -0.17
CA GLU A 217 12.74 -24.96 1.13
C GLU A 217 11.93 -24.36 2.29
N THR A 218 11.73 -25.15 3.34
CA THR A 218 10.96 -24.73 4.54
C THR A 218 11.77 -24.75 5.83
N ASP A 219 12.92 -25.44 5.86
CA ASP A 219 13.81 -25.47 7.03
C ASP A 219 14.64 -24.19 7.11
N LEU A 220 14.47 -23.43 8.21
CA LEU A 220 15.18 -22.19 8.46
C LEU A 220 16.70 -22.34 8.42
N GLU A 221 17.27 -23.43 8.95
CA GLU A 221 18.72 -23.60 9.00
C GLU A 221 19.34 -23.71 7.61
N VAL A 222 18.64 -24.39 6.70
CA VAL A 222 19.06 -24.51 5.29
C VAL A 222 19.00 -23.15 4.61
N ILE A 223 17.91 -22.40 4.83
CA ILE A 223 17.73 -21.05 4.28
C ILE A 223 18.85 -20.12 4.77
N LEU A 224 19.18 -20.13 6.06
CA LEU A 224 20.24 -19.28 6.63
C LEU A 224 21.61 -19.61 6.04
N ARG A 225 21.95 -20.90 5.89
CA ARG A 225 23.21 -21.32 5.26
C ARG A 225 23.29 -20.88 3.80
N GLU A 226 22.17 -20.95 3.07
CA GLU A 226 22.13 -20.49 1.68
C GLU A 226 22.32 -18.96 1.60
N LEU A 227 21.70 -18.19 2.50
CA LEU A 227 21.91 -16.73 2.56
C LEU A 227 23.37 -16.35 2.83
N GLU A 228 24.04 -17.05 3.76
CA GLU A 228 25.45 -16.81 4.08
C GLU A 228 26.41 -17.25 2.95
N SER A 229 26.04 -18.30 2.21
CA SER A 229 26.83 -18.84 1.08
C SER A 229 26.68 -18.00 -0.20
N LEU A 230 25.43 -17.78 -0.62
CA LEU A 230 25.09 -17.10 -1.86
C LEU A 230 25.29 -15.58 -1.76
N LYS A 231 25.12 -15.01 -0.55
CA LYS A 231 25.18 -13.57 -0.26
C LYS A 231 24.41 -12.72 -1.29
N PRO A 232 23.10 -12.99 -1.49
CA PRO A 232 22.32 -12.24 -2.45
C PRO A 232 22.18 -10.78 -2.01
N GLN A 233 22.00 -9.86 -2.95
CA GLN A 233 21.70 -8.46 -2.63
C GLN A 233 20.26 -8.29 -2.16
N LEU A 234 19.38 -9.16 -2.66
CA LEU A 234 17.97 -9.25 -2.28
C LEU A 234 17.59 -10.72 -2.05
N ALA A 235 16.93 -11.00 -0.94
CA ALA A 235 16.27 -12.28 -0.71
C ALA A 235 14.77 -12.08 -0.41
N VAL A 236 13.94 -12.90 -1.04
CA VAL A 236 12.48 -12.96 -0.85
C VAL A 236 12.14 -14.23 -0.08
N ILE A 237 11.33 -14.12 0.98
CA ILE A 237 10.82 -15.26 1.75
C ILE A 237 9.30 -15.34 1.59
N ASP A 238 8.82 -16.34 0.84
CA ASP A 238 7.41 -16.51 0.48
C ASP A 238 6.89 -17.91 0.87
N SER A 239 6.30 -18.11 2.05
CA SER A 239 5.99 -17.15 3.11
C SER A 239 6.63 -17.52 4.45
N ILE A 240 6.70 -16.56 5.38
CA ILE A 240 7.31 -16.81 6.70
C ILE A 240 6.52 -17.80 7.55
N GLN A 241 5.21 -17.94 7.32
CA GLN A 241 4.36 -18.87 8.06
C GLN A 241 4.75 -20.33 7.83
N THR A 242 5.27 -20.65 6.65
CA THR A 242 5.65 -22.02 6.27
C THR A 242 7.08 -22.38 6.64
N VAL A 243 7.90 -21.39 7.00
CA VAL A 243 9.26 -21.63 7.49
C VAL A 243 9.19 -22.17 8.92
N PHE A 244 9.98 -23.21 9.20
CA PHE A 244 10.07 -23.78 10.54
C PHE A 244 11.51 -23.81 11.04
N PHE A 245 11.67 -23.61 12.34
CA PHE A 245 12.92 -23.80 13.04
C PHE A 245 12.84 -25.04 13.94
N SER A 246 13.61 -26.06 13.60
CA SER A 246 13.63 -27.37 14.27
C SER A 246 14.05 -27.31 15.74
N SER A 247 14.82 -26.29 16.13
CA SER A 247 15.25 -26.07 17.52
C SER A 247 14.12 -25.61 18.45
N LEU A 248 12.97 -25.20 17.90
CA LEU A 248 11.78 -24.82 18.67
C LEU A 248 10.76 -25.95 18.70
N THR A 249 10.12 -26.13 19.85
CA THR A 249 9.07 -27.15 20.06
C THR A 249 7.70 -26.73 19.53
N SER A 250 7.52 -25.48 19.14
CA SER A 250 6.26 -24.93 18.65
C SER A 250 6.01 -25.32 17.19
N ALA A 251 4.74 -25.50 16.83
CA ALA A 251 4.35 -25.91 15.49
C ALA A 251 4.66 -24.81 14.43
N PRO A 252 5.05 -25.17 13.20
CA PRO A 252 5.19 -24.23 12.08
C PRO A 252 3.95 -23.34 11.91
N GLY A 253 4.14 -22.07 11.59
CA GLY A 253 3.06 -21.08 11.48
C GLY A 253 2.55 -20.52 12.81
N SER A 254 2.98 -21.06 13.96
CA SER A 254 2.71 -20.44 15.25
C SER A 254 3.42 -19.07 15.39
N VAL A 255 2.85 -18.19 16.22
CA VAL A 255 3.42 -16.87 16.53
C VAL A 255 4.89 -16.96 16.96
N ALA A 256 5.22 -17.95 17.81
CA ALA A 256 6.57 -18.16 18.30
C ALA A 256 7.55 -18.57 17.17
N GLN A 257 7.18 -19.54 16.33
CA GLN A 257 7.97 -19.94 15.16
C GLN A 257 8.23 -18.75 14.24
N VAL A 258 7.17 -18.05 13.84
CA VAL A 258 7.25 -16.93 12.90
C VAL A 258 8.13 -15.79 13.44
N ARG A 259 8.00 -15.46 14.72
CA ARG A 259 8.80 -14.43 15.39
C ARG A 259 10.28 -14.78 15.43
N GLU A 260 10.61 -16.01 15.83
CA GLU A 260 12.00 -16.44 15.96
C GLU A 260 12.67 -16.60 14.59
N CYS A 261 11.97 -17.21 13.62
CA CYS A 261 12.47 -17.32 12.25
C CYS A 261 12.79 -15.94 11.66
N THR A 262 11.88 -14.96 11.84
CA THR A 262 12.10 -13.59 11.38
C THR A 262 13.29 -12.93 12.08
N SER A 263 13.45 -13.15 13.39
CA SER A 263 14.59 -12.63 14.16
C SER A 263 15.93 -13.18 13.66
N ALA A 264 16.01 -14.50 13.43
CA ALA A 264 17.22 -15.15 12.92
C ALA A 264 17.56 -14.67 11.49
N LEU A 265 16.56 -14.59 10.60
CA LEU A 265 16.72 -14.02 9.26
C LEU A 265 17.24 -12.58 9.32
N MET A 266 16.67 -11.75 10.20
CA MET A 266 17.08 -10.36 10.38
C MET A 266 18.55 -10.26 10.82
N GLN A 267 18.98 -11.11 11.75
CA GLN A 267 20.38 -11.09 12.24
C GLN A 267 21.37 -11.38 11.11
N VAL A 268 21.11 -12.44 10.31
CA VAL A 268 21.96 -12.77 9.15
C VAL A 268 21.91 -11.66 8.11
N ALA A 269 20.73 -11.13 7.81
CA ALA A 269 20.57 -10.07 6.82
C ALA A 269 21.30 -8.77 7.20
N LYS A 270 21.23 -8.34 8.46
CA LYS A 270 21.97 -7.15 8.93
C LYS A 270 23.48 -7.38 8.93
N ARG A 271 23.93 -8.59 9.28
CA ARG A 271 25.36 -8.94 9.31
C ARG A 271 25.96 -8.98 7.92
N GLU A 272 25.27 -9.60 6.96
CA GLU A 272 25.75 -9.78 5.59
C GLU A 272 25.30 -8.65 4.64
N ASN A 273 24.58 -7.65 5.17
CA ASN A 273 24.00 -6.52 4.41
C ASN A 273 23.08 -6.96 3.25
N ILE A 274 22.26 -7.99 3.50
CA ILE A 274 21.27 -8.54 2.57
C ILE A 274 19.94 -7.80 2.79
N THR A 275 19.28 -7.37 1.72
CA THR A 275 17.90 -6.88 1.82
C THR A 275 16.93 -8.06 1.83
N LEU A 276 15.98 -8.05 2.77
CA LEU A 276 14.96 -9.09 2.89
C LEU A 276 13.56 -8.53 2.64
N LEU A 277 12.81 -9.19 1.74
CA LEU A 277 11.37 -9.00 1.57
C LEU A 277 10.65 -10.26 2.05
N ILE A 278 9.82 -10.12 3.08
CA ILE A 278 9.13 -11.25 3.72
C ILE A 278 7.64 -11.14 3.43
N VAL A 279 7.03 -12.24 2.98
CA VAL A 279 5.57 -12.36 2.87
C VAL A 279 4.99 -12.87 4.18
N GLY A 280 3.99 -12.16 4.69
CA GLY A 280 3.15 -12.59 5.79
C GLY A 280 1.67 -12.62 5.41
N HIS A 281 1.02 -13.77 5.59
CA HIS A 281 -0.44 -13.87 5.51
C HIS A 281 -1.15 -13.24 6.72
N VAL A 282 -2.24 -12.51 6.46
CA VAL A 282 -3.18 -12.05 7.50
C VAL A 282 -4.44 -12.91 7.39
N THR A 283 -4.85 -13.57 8.47
CA THR A 283 -6.11 -14.31 8.50
C THR A 283 -7.26 -13.43 8.99
N LYS A 284 -8.49 -13.76 8.57
CA LYS A 284 -9.71 -12.94 8.76
C LYS A 284 -10.08 -12.64 10.22
N ASP A 285 -9.60 -13.45 11.16
CA ASP A 285 -9.85 -13.29 12.60
C ASP A 285 -8.70 -12.60 13.34
N GLY A 286 -7.65 -12.16 12.64
CA GLY A 286 -6.45 -11.57 13.25
C GLY A 286 -5.61 -12.51 14.12
N GLY A 287 -6.06 -13.77 14.31
CA GLY A 287 -5.52 -14.73 15.27
C GLY A 287 -4.46 -15.71 14.77
N ILE A 288 -4.01 -15.62 13.51
CA ILE A 288 -2.81 -16.37 13.07
C ILE A 288 -1.74 -15.36 12.74
N ALA A 289 -0.77 -15.24 13.68
CA ALA A 289 0.47 -14.49 13.55
C ALA A 289 0.35 -13.28 12.61
N GLY A 290 -0.62 -12.40 12.92
CA GLY A 290 -0.85 -11.22 12.11
C GLY A 290 0.44 -10.39 12.01
N PRO A 291 0.60 -9.56 10.98
CA PRO A 291 1.79 -8.74 10.80
C PRO A 291 2.13 -7.91 12.05
N ARG A 292 1.16 -7.58 12.91
CA ARG A 292 1.35 -6.99 14.25
C ARG A 292 2.42 -7.67 15.12
N VAL A 293 2.57 -9.00 15.03
CA VAL A 293 3.62 -9.74 15.75
C VAL A 293 5.00 -9.36 15.22
N LEU A 294 5.12 -9.22 13.91
CA LEU A 294 6.39 -8.93 13.21
C LEU A 294 6.63 -7.43 13.01
N GLU A 295 5.59 -6.60 13.15
CA GLU A 295 5.59 -5.16 12.88
C GLU A 295 6.72 -4.46 13.64
N HIS A 296 7.00 -4.88 14.87
CA HIS A 296 8.05 -4.31 15.69
C HIS A 296 9.45 -4.80 15.32
N LEU A 297 9.57 -6.01 14.76
CA LEU A 297 10.84 -6.63 14.38
C LEU A 297 11.40 -6.10 13.06
N VAL A 298 10.53 -5.77 12.11
CA VAL A 298 10.95 -5.35 10.77
C VAL A 298 11.17 -3.85 10.66
N ASP A 299 11.91 -3.41 9.64
CA ASP A 299 12.16 -1.99 9.42
C ASP A 299 10.99 -1.30 8.72
N THR A 300 10.35 -2.00 7.78
CA THR A 300 9.20 -1.51 7.01
C THR A 300 8.09 -2.56 6.97
N VAL A 301 6.83 -2.13 7.12
CA VAL A 301 5.64 -2.97 7.07
C VAL A 301 4.70 -2.38 6.04
N LEU A 302 4.41 -3.17 5.01
CA LEU A 302 3.44 -2.85 3.97
C LEU A 302 2.26 -3.81 4.07
N TYR A 303 1.06 -3.30 3.79
CA TYR A 303 -0.17 -4.07 3.73
C TYR A 303 -0.75 -4.00 2.32
N PHE A 304 -0.97 -5.16 1.73
CA PHE A 304 -1.65 -5.27 0.45
C PHE A 304 -3.12 -5.61 0.70
N GLU A 305 -3.98 -4.65 0.37
CA GLU A 305 -5.41 -4.67 0.61
C GLU A 305 -6.16 -4.59 -0.72
N GLY A 306 -7.39 -5.06 -0.74
CA GLY A 306 -8.27 -4.93 -1.89
C GLY A 306 -9.57 -5.67 -1.64
N ASP A 307 -10.66 -5.13 -2.17
CA ASP A 307 -11.92 -5.85 -2.21
C ASP A 307 -11.80 -6.99 -3.24
N ARG A 308 -12.42 -8.13 -2.94
CA ARG A 308 -12.49 -9.29 -3.85
C ARG A 308 -13.24 -8.96 -5.14
N PHE A 309 -14.11 -7.96 -5.09
CA PHE A 309 -14.92 -7.50 -6.23
C PHE A 309 -14.34 -6.28 -6.95
N ALA A 310 -13.31 -5.64 -6.38
CA ALA A 310 -12.61 -4.54 -7.03
C ALA A 310 -11.48 -5.08 -7.92
N SER A 311 -11.25 -4.47 -9.08
CA SER A 311 -10.11 -4.79 -9.95
C SER A 311 -8.78 -4.30 -9.38
N HIS A 312 -8.82 -3.22 -8.61
CA HIS A 312 -7.65 -2.59 -8.02
C HIS A 312 -7.35 -3.08 -6.60
N ARG A 313 -6.09 -2.92 -6.20
CA ARG A 313 -5.49 -3.33 -4.95
C ARG A 313 -4.63 -2.19 -4.44
N LEU A 314 -4.66 -1.97 -3.14
CA LEU A 314 -3.97 -0.87 -2.46
C LEU A 314 -2.83 -1.43 -1.62
N LEU A 315 -1.61 -0.98 -1.90
CA LEU A 315 -0.43 -1.25 -1.09
C LEU A 315 -0.17 -0.08 -0.16
N ARG A 316 -0.36 -0.26 1.14
CA ARG A 316 -0.22 0.78 2.16
C ARG A 316 1.02 0.59 2.99
N SER A 317 1.71 1.67 3.33
CA SER A 317 2.70 1.63 4.40
C SER A 317 2.00 1.72 5.77
N MET A 318 2.36 0.85 6.71
CA MET A 318 1.94 0.93 8.12
C MET A 318 3.09 1.34 9.04
N LYS A 319 4.31 0.96 8.67
CA LYS A 319 5.55 1.33 9.35
C LYS A 319 6.61 1.51 8.27
N ASN A 320 7.35 2.62 8.30
CA ASN A 320 8.46 2.83 7.39
C ASN A 320 9.54 3.62 8.12
N ARG A 321 10.66 2.97 8.43
CA ARG A 321 11.82 3.66 9.03
C ARG A 321 12.60 4.50 8.03
N PHE A 322 12.32 4.35 6.74
CA PHE A 322 13.04 4.97 5.64
C PHE A 322 12.16 5.91 4.81
N GLY A 323 10.92 6.16 5.19
CA GLY A 323 9.96 6.92 4.40
C GLY A 323 8.70 7.24 5.18
N ALA A 324 7.71 7.83 4.52
CA ALA A 324 6.45 8.18 5.16
C ALA A 324 5.57 6.93 5.37
N THR A 325 4.84 6.90 6.49
CA THR A 325 3.93 5.82 6.90
C THR A 325 2.53 5.94 6.31
N HIS A 326 2.31 6.89 5.41
CA HIS A 326 0.98 7.18 4.87
C HIS A 326 0.96 7.18 3.34
N GLU A 327 2.02 6.69 2.70
CA GLU A 327 2.07 6.51 1.25
C GLU A 327 1.33 5.25 0.82
N ILE A 328 0.79 5.32 -0.40
CA ILE A 328 -0.06 4.27 -0.98
C ILE A 328 0.29 4.07 -2.44
N GLY A 329 0.48 2.80 -2.78
CA GLY A 329 0.64 2.30 -4.13
C GLY A 329 -0.68 1.68 -4.61
N VAL A 330 -1.09 1.96 -5.84
CA VAL A 330 -2.29 1.34 -6.44
C VAL A 330 -1.86 0.39 -7.55
N PHE A 331 -2.42 -0.82 -7.52
CA PHE A 331 -2.13 -1.87 -8.48
C PHE A 331 -3.42 -2.48 -9.01
N GLU A 332 -3.42 -2.95 -10.25
CA GLU A 332 -4.51 -3.71 -10.85
C GLU A 332 -4.03 -5.13 -11.16
N MET A 333 -4.87 -6.13 -10.88
CA MET A 333 -4.57 -7.51 -11.31
C MET A 333 -5.10 -7.73 -12.73
N VAL A 334 -4.18 -7.83 -13.67
CA VAL A 334 -4.46 -8.14 -15.07
C VAL A 334 -4.16 -9.61 -15.37
N ALA A 335 -4.47 -10.08 -16.58
CA ALA A 335 -4.26 -11.48 -16.97
C ALA A 335 -2.81 -11.98 -16.77
N HIS A 336 -1.85 -11.05 -16.84
CA HIS A 336 -0.42 -11.33 -16.80
C HIS A 336 0.28 -10.84 -15.54
N GLY A 337 -0.45 -10.59 -14.44
CA GLY A 337 0.13 -10.22 -13.15
C GLY A 337 -0.38 -8.89 -12.61
N LEU A 338 0.42 -8.23 -11.79
CA LEU A 338 0.10 -6.91 -11.25
C LEU A 338 0.68 -5.81 -12.13
N LYS A 339 -0.16 -4.84 -12.46
CA LYS A 339 0.19 -3.60 -13.15
C LYS A 339 0.03 -2.43 -12.18
N GLU A 340 1.00 -1.53 -12.14
CA GLU A 340 0.85 -0.32 -11.32
C GLU A 340 -0.07 0.70 -11.97
N VAL A 341 -0.81 1.42 -11.14
CA VAL A 341 -1.74 2.47 -11.57
C VAL A 341 -1.15 3.81 -11.16
N SER A 342 -0.48 4.47 -12.10
CA SER A 342 0.20 5.75 -11.85
C SER A 342 -0.80 6.87 -11.50
N ASN A 343 -2.01 6.81 -12.07
CA ASN A 343 -3.08 7.77 -11.82
C ASN A 343 -4.34 7.09 -11.26
N PRO A 344 -4.41 6.82 -9.94
CA PRO A 344 -5.53 6.10 -9.35
C PRO A 344 -6.85 6.85 -9.47
N SER A 345 -6.80 8.19 -9.52
CA SER A 345 -7.98 9.02 -9.64
C SER A 345 -8.80 8.69 -10.89
N GLU A 346 -8.19 8.21 -11.98
CA GLU A 346 -8.93 7.76 -13.18
C GLU A 346 -9.77 6.50 -12.92
N LEU A 347 -9.38 5.64 -11.98
CA LEU A 347 -10.15 4.45 -11.62
C LEU A 347 -11.39 4.76 -10.78
N PHE A 348 -11.35 5.85 -10.02
CA PHE A 348 -12.40 6.23 -9.06
C PHE A 348 -13.31 7.36 -9.57
N LEU A 349 -13.05 7.82 -10.79
CA LEU A 349 -13.90 8.74 -11.54
C LEU A 349 -14.84 7.93 -12.44
N GLY A 350 -16.14 8.21 -12.39
CA GLY A 350 -17.08 7.70 -13.38
C GLY A 350 -16.83 8.33 -14.77
N ASN A 351 -17.62 7.90 -15.75
CA ASN A 351 -17.59 8.53 -17.07
C ASN A 351 -18.05 10.00 -16.93
N ARG A 352 -17.13 10.95 -17.18
CA ARG A 352 -17.39 12.39 -17.03
C ARG A 352 -18.43 12.93 -18.03
N ASP A 353 -18.73 12.17 -19.08
CA ASP A 353 -19.72 12.51 -20.10
C ASP A 353 -21.12 11.97 -19.76
N ASP A 354 -21.26 11.16 -18.70
CA ASP A 354 -22.55 10.65 -18.24
C ASP A 354 -23.11 11.50 -17.08
N PHE A 355 -24.05 12.37 -17.41
CA PHE A 355 -24.65 13.31 -16.49
C PHE A 355 -25.80 12.67 -15.71
N SER A 356 -25.49 12.05 -14.56
CA SER A 356 -26.52 11.49 -13.67
C SER A 356 -26.86 12.44 -12.51
N PRO A 357 -28.16 12.61 -12.16
CA PRO A 357 -28.54 13.21 -10.90
C PRO A 357 -27.95 12.47 -9.70
N GLY A 358 -27.69 13.21 -8.63
CA GLY A 358 -27.20 12.62 -7.38
C GLY A 358 -25.72 12.24 -7.37
N THR A 359 -24.94 12.64 -8.38
CA THR A 359 -23.49 12.47 -8.39
C THR A 359 -22.78 13.75 -7.96
N SER A 360 -21.64 13.61 -7.31
CA SER A 360 -20.75 14.72 -6.98
C SER A 360 -19.31 14.22 -6.88
N THR A 361 -18.34 15.11 -7.05
CA THR A 361 -16.92 14.73 -6.98
C THR A 361 -16.25 15.37 -5.76
N VAL A 362 -15.49 14.57 -5.01
CA VAL A 362 -14.69 15.00 -3.87
C VAL A 362 -13.23 14.61 -4.07
N VAL A 363 -12.33 15.22 -3.29
CA VAL A 363 -10.96 14.70 -3.13
C VAL A 363 -10.87 14.05 -1.77
N ALA A 364 -10.66 12.75 -1.71
CA ALA A 364 -10.34 12.03 -0.50
C ALA A 364 -8.82 11.99 -0.29
N LEU A 365 -8.36 11.96 0.97
CA LEU A 365 -6.98 11.65 1.33
C LEU A 365 -6.93 10.22 1.83
N GLU A 366 -6.28 9.39 1.04
CA GLU A 366 -5.93 8.04 1.44
C GLU A 366 -4.49 8.09 1.96
N GLY A 367 -4.32 8.20 3.29
CA GLY A 367 -3.02 8.52 3.89
C GLY A 367 -2.57 9.94 3.55
N THR A 368 -1.47 10.09 2.80
CA THR A 368 -1.00 11.36 2.23
C THR A 368 -1.40 11.54 0.77
N ARG A 369 -2.02 10.54 0.14
CA ARG A 369 -2.33 10.59 -1.28
C ARG A 369 -3.72 11.21 -1.51
N PRO A 370 -3.81 12.33 -2.23
CA PRO A 370 -5.10 12.81 -2.73
C PRO A 370 -5.58 11.87 -3.84
N ILE A 371 -6.81 11.38 -3.69
CA ILE A 371 -7.51 10.57 -4.68
C ILE A 371 -8.83 11.28 -4.96
N VAL A 372 -9.10 11.55 -6.23
CA VAL A 372 -10.39 12.09 -6.64
C VAL A 372 -11.41 10.97 -6.73
N VAL A 373 -12.57 11.18 -6.13
CA VAL A 373 -13.58 10.13 -5.94
C VAL A 373 -14.95 10.70 -6.27
N GLU A 374 -15.72 9.94 -7.04
CA GLU A 374 -17.13 10.22 -7.25
C GLU A 374 -18.00 9.65 -6.12
N ILE A 375 -18.89 10.47 -5.58
CA ILE A 375 -19.91 10.10 -4.61
C ILE A 375 -21.25 10.08 -5.34
N GLN A 376 -21.97 8.99 -5.17
CA GLN A 376 -23.31 8.79 -5.72
C GLN A 376 -24.33 8.73 -4.59
N ALA A 377 -25.47 9.39 -4.77
CA ALA A 377 -26.59 9.32 -3.86
C ALA A 377 -27.89 9.02 -4.61
N LEU A 378 -28.71 8.16 -4.01
CA LEU A 378 -30.07 7.88 -4.43
C LEU A 378 -31.03 8.16 -3.27
N VAL A 379 -31.84 9.19 -3.43
CA VAL A 379 -32.88 9.57 -2.48
C VAL A 379 -34.25 9.25 -3.09
N SER A 380 -35.04 8.43 -2.41
CA SER A 380 -36.34 7.97 -2.93
C SER A 380 -37.40 7.90 -1.83
N PRO A 381 -38.71 8.09 -2.13
CA PRO A 381 -39.77 7.89 -1.16
C PRO A 381 -39.72 6.53 -0.48
N ALA A 382 -39.71 6.50 0.86
CA ALA A 382 -39.72 5.26 1.61
C ALA A 382 -41.03 4.50 1.36
N SER A 383 -40.92 3.24 0.92
CA SER A 383 -42.10 2.45 0.51
C SER A 383 -42.94 1.96 1.70
N TYR A 384 -42.35 1.67 2.86
CA TYR A 384 -43.06 1.34 4.10
C TYR A 384 -42.09 1.33 5.31
N GLY A 385 -42.54 1.78 6.48
CA GLY A 385 -41.76 1.72 7.73
C GLY A 385 -40.79 2.89 7.92
N SER A 386 -39.68 2.65 8.61
CA SER A 386 -38.63 3.66 8.81
C SER A 386 -37.76 3.80 7.57
N ALA A 387 -37.50 5.03 7.15
CA ALA A 387 -36.61 5.35 6.05
C ALA A 387 -35.24 4.67 6.18
N ARG A 388 -34.81 3.99 5.11
CA ARG A 388 -33.54 3.29 4.99
C ARG A 388 -32.42 4.29 4.78
N ARG A 389 -31.29 4.02 5.44
CA ARG A 389 -30.06 4.82 5.33
C ARG A 389 -28.92 3.85 5.15
N ALA A 390 -28.43 3.73 3.92
CA ALA A 390 -27.44 2.74 3.55
C ALA A 390 -26.23 3.43 2.91
N THR A 391 -25.05 2.92 3.22
CA THR A 391 -23.78 3.44 2.73
C THR A 391 -22.95 2.32 2.13
N THR A 392 -22.11 2.65 1.15
CA THR A 392 -21.06 1.78 0.63
C THR A 392 -19.82 2.62 0.39
N GLY A 393 -18.72 2.36 1.13
CA GLY A 393 -17.51 3.17 1.05
C GLY A 393 -17.61 4.57 1.70
N VAL A 394 -18.66 4.86 2.47
CA VAL A 394 -18.82 6.11 3.23
C VAL A 394 -19.20 5.77 4.67
N ASP A 395 -18.72 6.54 5.64
CA ASP A 395 -19.10 6.31 7.04
C ASP A 395 -20.59 6.55 7.30
N SER A 396 -21.23 5.57 7.94
CA SER A 396 -22.65 5.61 8.29
C SER A 396 -22.98 6.70 9.31
N GLY A 397 -22.09 6.98 10.27
CA GLY A 397 -22.27 8.02 11.27
C GLY A 397 -22.29 9.42 10.66
N ARG A 398 -21.35 9.69 9.74
CA ARG A 398 -21.29 10.93 8.96
C ARG A 398 -22.55 11.14 8.13
N LEU A 399 -23.02 10.11 7.42
CA LEU A 399 -24.26 10.20 6.65
C LEU A 399 -25.42 10.68 7.53
N LEU A 400 -25.59 10.09 8.72
CA LEU A 400 -26.67 10.49 9.64
C LEU A 400 -26.57 11.95 10.07
N GLN A 401 -25.36 12.45 10.35
CA GLN A 401 -25.14 13.85 10.71
C GLN A 401 -25.46 14.78 9.53
N ILE A 402 -25.01 14.45 8.33
CA ILE A 402 -25.26 15.23 7.11
C ILE A 402 -26.76 15.32 6.82
N LEU A 403 -27.48 14.19 6.87
CA LEU A 403 -28.93 14.15 6.69
C LEU A 403 -29.65 15.06 7.70
N ALA A 404 -29.25 15.01 8.98
CA ALA A 404 -29.82 15.85 10.03
C ALA A 404 -29.56 17.35 9.80
N VAL A 405 -28.38 17.72 9.32
CA VAL A 405 -28.05 19.11 8.96
C VAL A 405 -28.86 19.58 7.76
N LEU A 406 -28.96 18.78 6.70
CA LEU A 406 -29.77 19.10 5.52
C LEU A 406 -31.25 19.29 5.90
N GLU A 407 -31.81 18.41 6.73
CA GLU A 407 -33.20 18.53 7.17
C GLU A 407 -33.42 19.76 8.06
N LYS A 408 -32.58 19.97 9.08
CA LYS A 408 -32.80 21.05 10.05
C LYS A 408 -32.40 22.44 9.56
N ARG A 409 -31.34 22.55 8.75
CA ARG A 409 -30.73 23.83 8.35
C ARG A 409 -31.10 24.26 6.94
N VAL A 410 -31.26 23.30 6.03
CA VAL A 410 -31.65 23.57 4.64
C VAL A 410 -33.15 23.41 4.43
N GLY A 411 -33.81 22.60 5.26
CA GLY A 411 -35.27 22.40 5.22
C GLY A 411 -35.72 21.30 4.25
N ILE A 412 -34.85 20.34 3.94
CA ILE A 412 -35.16 19.22 3.04
C ILE A 412 -35.83 18.10 3.86
N PRO A 413 -37.06 17.66 3.54
CA PRO A 413 -37.80 16.69 4.36
C PRO A 413 -37.31 15.25 4.13
N LEU A 414 -36.08 14.94 4.59
CA LEU A 414 -35.40 13.66 4.39
C LEU A 414 -35.90 12.55 5.34
N SER A 415 -36.61 12.88 6.41
CA SER A 415 -37.11 11.91 7.39
C SER A 415 -38.00 10.79 6.82
N LYS A 416 -38.64 11.02 5.66
CA LYS A 416 -39.53 10.06 4.97
C LYS A 416 -38.92 9.49 3.68
N LEU A 417 -37.65 9.75 3.42
CA LEU A 417 -36.98 9.34 2.19
C LEU A 417 -35.87 8.36 2.52
N ASP A 418 -35.84 7.26 1.78
CA ASP A 418 -34.71 6.36 1.77
C ASP A 418 -33.51 7.09 1.16
N ALA A 419 -32.34 6.94 1.77
CA ALA A 419 -31.09 7.53 1.30
C ALA A 419 -30.02 6.45 1.18
N TYR A 420 -29.54 6.25 -0.05
CA TYR A 420 -28.43 5.37 -0.38
C TYR A 420 -27.26 6.24 -0.83
N VAL A 421 -26.08 6.05 -0.26
CA VAL A 421 -24.87 6.79 -0.65
C VAL A 421 -23.73 5.82 -0.90
N ALA A 422 -23.04 5.95 -2.03
CA ALA A 422 -21.93 5.10 -2.39
C ALA A 422 -20.73 5.92 -2.87
N SER A 423 -19.53 5.45 -2.57
CA SER A 423 -18.30 5.87 -3.24
C SER A 423 -18.07 4.99 -4.46
N VAL A 424 -17.81 5.60 -5.61
CA VAL A 424 -17.47 4.87 -6.84
C VAL A 424 -16.11 4.18 -6.67
N GLY A 425 -15.97 3.03 -7.32
CA GLY A 425 -14.75 2.24 -7.31
C GLY A 425 -14.42 1.61 -5.95
N GLY A 426 -15.36 1.54 -5.00
CA GLY A 426 -15.15 0.78 -3.75
C GLY A 426 -14.14 1.38 -2.77
N LEU A 427 -13.67 2.61 -3.02
CA LEU A 427 -12.80 3.33 -2.08
C LEU A 427 -13.58 3.67 -0.79
N LYS A 428 -12.90 3.62 0.35
CA LYS A 428 -13.47 4.02 1.65
C LYS A 428 -13.17 5.49 1.92
N VAL A 429 -14.16 6.35 1.75
CA VAL A 429 -14.09 7.79 2.03
C VAL A 429 -14.53 8.05 3.47
N GLU A 430 -13.60 7.87 4.42
CA GLU A 430 -13.85 7.99 5.86
C GLU A 430 -13.27 9.28 6.45
N GLU A 431 -13.57 10.45 5.87
CA GLU A 431 -12.96 11.70 6.31
C GLU A 431 -13.82 12.97 6.17
N PRO A 432 -13.51 14.05 6.95
CA PRO A 432 -14.36 15.23 6.98
C PRO A 432 -14.43 16.07 5.73
N ALA A 433 -13.38 16.05 4.92
CA ALA A 433 -13.37 16.86 3.72
C ALA A 433 -14.43 16.45 2.68
N ALA A 434 -14.93 15.23 2.76
CA ALA A 434 -15.93 14.69 1.83
C ALA A 434 -17.39 15.06 2.19
N ASP A 435 -17.65 15.60 3.39
CA ASP A 435 -19.02 15.89 3.85
C ASP A 435 -19.78 16.77 2.88
N LEU A 436 -19.14 17.82 2.37
CA LEU A 436 -19.74 18.76 1.45
C LEU A 436 -20.20 18.04 0.17
N GLY A 437 -19.35 17.20 -0.41
CA GLY A 437 -19.71 16.43 -1.60
C GLY A 437 -20.85 15.44 -1.37
N ILE A 438 -20.82 14.72 -0.24
CA ILE A 438 -21.91 13.81 0.16
C ILE A 438 -23.23 14.58 0.30
N ALA A 439 -23.22 15.73 0.95
CA ALA A 439 -24.40 16.56 1.12
C ALA A 439 -24.96 17.06 -0.22
N ILE A 440 -24.07 17.52 -1.12
CA ILE A 440 -24.47 17.98 -2.45
C ILE A 440 -25.03 16.82 -3.29
N ALA A 441 -24.41 15.63 -3.26
CA ALA A 441 -24.92 14.44 -3.95
C ALA A 441 -26.36 14.11 -3.48
N ILE A 442 -26.61 14.11 -2.17
CA ILE A 442 -27.96 13.86 -1.60
C ILE A 442 -28.96 14.92 -2.08
N VAL A 443 -28.58 16.20 -2.06
CA VAL A 443 -29.46 17.29 -2.51
C VAL A 443 -29.73 17.22 -4.02
N ALA A 444 -28.70 16.90 -4.81
CA ALA A 444 -28.78 16.72 -6.26
C ALA A 444 -29.73 15.57 -6.60
N SER A 445 -29.64 14.44 -5.90
CA SER A 445 -30.55 13.30 -6.03
C SER A 445 -31.99 13.67 -5.65
N PHE A 446 -32.17 14.30 -4.48
CA PHE A 446 -33.49 14.73 -4.00
C PHE A 446 -34.19 15.71 -4.96
N ARG A 447 -33.43 16.59 -5.62
CA ARG A 447 -33.96 17.59 -6.55
C ARG A 447 -33.99 17.13 -8.00
N ASP A 448 -33.51 15.93 -8.28
CA ASP A 448 -33.33 15.40 -9.64
C ASP A 448 -32.54 16.39 -10.51
N ARG A 449 -31.37 16.80 -10.01
CA ARG A 449 -30.47 17.77 -10.65
C ARG A 449 -29.06 17.21 -10.74
N VAL A 450 -28.35 17.65 -11.77
CA VAL A 450 -26.95 17.29 -12.03
C VAL A 450 -26.03 18.36 -11.46
N VAL A 451 -24.94 17.92 -10.84
CA VAL A 451 -23.82 18.77 -10.43
C VAL A 451 -22.83 18.83 -11.59
N ASP A 452 -22.23 19.99 -11.84
CA ASP A 452 -21.19 20.12 -12.86
C ASP A 452 -20.02 19.14 -12.58
N PRO A 453 -19.74 18.17 -13.47
CA PRO A 453 -18.72 17.13 -13.27
C PRO A 453 -17.29 17.70 -13.27
N ARG A 454 -17.10 18.96 -13.70
CA ARG A 454 -15.81 19.68 -13.64
C ARG A 454 -15.62 20.45 -12.33
N THR A 455 -16.58 20.33 -11.40
CA THR A 455 -16.55 20.98 -10.09
C THR A 455 -16.21 19.97 -9.00
N ILE A 456 -15.18 20.28 -8.20
CA ILE A 456 -14.83 19.49 -7.02
C ILE A 456 -15.32 20.13 -5.74
N LEU A 457 -15.79 19.30 -4.80
CA LEU A 457 -16.39 19.72 -3.54
C LEU A 457 -15.51 19.29 -2.38
N ILE A 458 -15.08 20.25 -1.57
CA ILE A 458 -14.21 20.00 -0.42
C ILE A 458 -14.72 20.81 0.77
N GLY A 459 -15.00 20.14 1.89
CA GLY A 459 -15.36 20.83 3.12
C GLY A 459 -16.01 19.92 4.16
N GLU A 460 -15.72 20.19 5.43
CA GLU A 460 -16.40 19.57 6.56
C GLU A 460 -17.71 20.30 6.87
N ILE A 461 -18.76 19.55 7.20
CA ILE A 461 -20.05 20.13 7.57
C ILE A 461 -20.18 20.15 9.10
N GLY A 462 -20.32 21.34 9.66
CA GLY A 462 -20.70 21.50 11.06
C GLY A 462 -22.20 21.31 11.28
N LEU A 463 -22.60 20.91 12.49
CA LEU A 463 -24.02 20.74 12.88
C LEU A 463 -24.87 22.03 12.80
N GLY A 464 -24.22 23.19 12.71
CA GLY A 464 -24.87 24.49 12.47
C GLY A 464 -25.14 24.78 10.99
N GLY A 465 -24.72 23.91 10.07
CA GLY A 465 -24.80 24.12 8.61
C GLY A 465 -23.67 24.97 8.04
N GLN A 466 -22.62 25.23 8.81
CA GLN A 466 -21.40 25.90 8.35
C GLN A 466 -20.45 24.94 7.65
N VAL A 467 -19.74 25.42 6.63
CA VAL A 467 -18.65 24.69 5.97
C VAL A 467 -17.34 25.05 6.65
N ARG A 468 -16.61 24.05 7.15
CA ARG A 468 -15.42 24.21 7.99
C ARG A 468 -14.14 23.91 7.19
N PRO A 469 -13.02 24.58 7.53
CA PRO A 469 -11.71 24.32 6.91
C PRO A 469 -11.28 22.86 7.00
N VAL A 470 -10.55 22.39 5.99
CA VAL A 470 -10.02 21.01 5.94
C VAL A 470 -8.49 20.99 5.92
N SER A 471 -7.91 19.85 6.30
CA SER A 471 -6.48 19.63 6.21
C SER A 471 -6.02 19.48 4.75
N GLN A 472 -4.77 19.89 4.50
CA GLN A 472 -4.04 19.67 3.24
C GLN A 472 -4.82 20.10 1.98
N LEU A 473 -5.56 21.21 2.06
CA LEU A 473 -6.38 21.72 0.96
C LEU A 473 -5.59 21.89 -0.34
N GLU A 474 -4.37 22.42 -0.25
CA GLU A 474 -3.52 22.67 -1.44
C GLU A 474 -3.17 21.37 -2.17
N LEU A 475 -2.88 20.30 -1.43
CA LEU A 475 -2.58 18.99 -2.00
C LEU A 475 -3.79 18.43 -2.77
N ARG A 476 -4.99 18.58 -2.19
CA ARG A 476 -6.24 18.15 -2.82
C ARG A 476 -6.53 18.93 -4.10
N LEU A 477 -6.37 20.25 -4.06
CA LEU A 477 -6.60 21.11 -5.22
C LEU A 477 -5.58 20.87 -6.33
N ARG A 478 -4.31 20.60 -6.00
CA ARG A 478 -3.29 20.27 -6.99
C ARG A 478 -3.62 18.99 -7.74
N GLU A 479 -4.10 17.97 -7.05
CA GLU A 479 -4.55 16.73 -7.68
C GLU A 479 -5.76 16.96 -8.59
N ALA A 480 -6.76 17.72 -8.12
CA ALA A 480 -7.91 18.09 -8.94
C ALA A 480 -7.49 18.87 -10.21
N ALA A 481 -6.57 19.83 -10.07
CA ALA A 481 -6.05 20.59 -11.21
C ALA A 481 -5.31 19.70 -12.22
N LYS A 482 -4.47 18.76 -11.73
CA LYS A 482 -3.76 17.79 -12.56
C LYS A 482 -4.71 16.94 -13.42
N LEU A 483 -5.88 16.61 -12.89
CA LEU A 483 -6.91 15.83 -13.56
C LEU A 483 -7.87 16.66 -14.43
N GLY A 484 -7.57 17.95 -14.61
CA GLY A 484 -8.30 18.85 -15.50
C GLY A 484 -9.61 19.41 -14.94
N PHE A 485 -9.88 19.29 -13.63
CA PHE A 485 -11.01 20.00 -13.03
C PHE A 485 -10.84 21.50 -13.23
N LYS A 486 -11.97 22.22 -13.34
CA LYS A 486 -11.97 23.67 -13.64
C LYS A 486 -12.42 24.50 -12.46
N ARG A 487 -13.24 23.92 -11.58
CA ARG A 487 -13.91 24.63 -10.49
C ARG A 487 -13.75 23.87 -9.18
N ALA A 488 -13.57 24.59 -8.08
CA ALA A 488 -13.49 24.00 -6.75
C ALA A 488 -14.30 24.81 -5.74
N ILE A 489 -15.26 24.15 -5.08
CA ILE A 489 -16.03 24.71 -3.98
C ILE A 489 -15.35 24.32 -2.68
N ILE A 490 -14.88 25.31 -1.92
CA ILE A 490 -14.04 25.11 -0.73
C ILE A 490 -14.55 25.92 0.46
N PRO A 491 -14.11 25.61 1.70
CA PRO A 491 -14.49 26.38 2.88
C PRO A 491 -13.94 27.81 2.81
N LYS A 492 -14.77 28.80 3.14
CA LYS A 492 -14.34 30.20 3.25
C LYS A 492 -13.29 30.35 4.34
N GLY A 493 -12.22 31.08 4.05
CA GLY A 493 -11.13 31.36 4.98
C GLY A 493 -9.84 30.59 4.71
N GLN A 494 -9.85 29.65 3.75
CA GLN A 494 -8.63 29.06 3.20
C GLN A 494 -8.35 29.70 1.83
N SER A 495 -7.15 30.24 1.64
CA SER A 495 -6.72 30.84 0.37
C SER A 495 -5.59 29.98 -0.23
N PRO A 496 -5.89 29.11 -1.20
CA PRO A 496 -4.87 28.29 -1.85
C PRO A 496 -4.03 29.12 -2.82
N ALA A 497 -2.89 28.57 -3.25
CA ALA A 497 -2.12 29.12 -4.36
C ALA A 497 -2.95 29.08 -5.67
N ASP A 498 -2.59 29.92 -6.64
CA ASP A 498 -3.20 29.86 -7.97
C ASP A 498 -2.76 28.58 -8.68
N LEU A 499 -3.74 27.72 -8.94
CA LEU A 499 -3.58 26.41 -9.58
C LEU A 499 -4.37 26.34 -10.90
N GLY A 500 -4.83 27.48 -11.43
CA GLY A 500 -5.69 27.52 -12.63
C GLY A 500 -7.11 26.97 -12.40
N LEU A 501 -7.52 26.83 -11.13
CA LEU A 501 -8.87 26.45 -10.72
C LEU A 501 -9.68 27.70 -10.35
N GLN A 502 -10.93 27.77 -10.79
CA GLN A 502 -11.89 28.74 -10.26
C GLN A 502 -12.28 28.34 -8.83
N ILE A 503 -11.78 29.07 -7.84
CA ILE A 503 -12.06 28.83 -6.43
C ILE A 503 -13.35 29.55 -6.00
N ILE A 504 -14.31 28.79 -5.46
CA ILE A 504 -15.59 29.29 -4.95
C ILE A 504 -15.66 29.07 -3.43
N PRO A 505 -15.33 30.09 -2.61
CA PRO A 505 -15.35 29.97 -1.16
C PRO A 505 -16.77 30.04 -0.62
N VAL A 506 -17.17 29.06 0.20
CA VAL A 506 -18.51 28.97 0.80
C VAL A 506 -18.46 28.95 2.32
N SER A 507 -19.44 29.58 2.97
CA SER A 507 -19.51 29.65 4.43
C SER A 507 -20.55 28.69 5.02
N LYS A 508 -21.60 28.41 4.26
CA LYS A 508 -22.72 27.55 4.66
C LYS A 508 -23.02 26.53 3.57
N VAL A 509 -23.60 25.40 3.96
CA VAL A 509 -24.01 24.33 3.05
C VAL A 509 -24.98 24.85 1.98
N ILE A 510 -25.84 25.81 2.34
CA ILE A 510 -26.79 26.39 1.38
C ILE A 510 -26.09 27.17 0.26
N ASP A 511 -24.99 27.87 0.56
CA ASP A 511 -24.20 28.60 -0.43
C ASP A 511 -23.56 27.61 -1.42
N ALA A 512 -23.09 26.47 -0.92
CA ALA A 512 -22.53 25.39 -1.72
C ALA A 512 -23.58 24.75 -2.63
N ILE A 513 -24.81 24.52 -2.15
CA ILE A 513 -25.91 24.00 -2.97
C ILE A 513 -26.21 24.94 -4.14
N ILE A 514 -26.25 26.24 -3.89
CA ILE A 514 -26.50 27.25 -4.93
C ILE A 514 -25.34 27.28 -5.95
N ALA A 515 -24.10 27.16 -5.50
CA ALA A 515 -22.92 27.19 -6.37
C ALA A 515 -22.71 25.91 -7.20
N SER A 516 -23.18 24.77 -6.70
CA SER A 516 -22.96 23.44 -7.30
C SER A 516 -24.06 22.99 -8.26
N ILE A 517 -25.31 23.40 -8.02
CA ILE A 517 -26.47 23.01 -8.83
C ILE A 517 -26.87 24.19 -9.72
N PRO A 518 -26.54 24.18 -11.02
CA PRO A 518 -26.90 25.27 -11.92
C PRO A 518 -28.42 25.39 -12.08
N ALA A 519 -28.91 26.62 -12.31
CA ALA A 519 -30.33 26.89 -12.46
C ALA A 519 -30.96 26.16 -13.68
N GLN A 520 -30.15 25.92 -14.72
CA GLN A 520 -30.47 25.12 -15.90
C GLN A 520 -29.49 23.95 -16.01
N PRO A 521 -29.93 22.75 -16.47
CA PRO A 521 -29.02 21.63 -16.72
C PRO A 521 -28.00 22.02 -17.79
N PRO A 522 -26.73 21.60 -17.67
CA PRO A 522 -25.71 21.86 -18.70
C PRO A 522 -26.17 21.23 -20.03
N THR A 523 -26.10 21.99 -21.12
CA THR A 523 -26.36 21.44 -22.45
C THR A 523 -25.06 20.89 -23.03
N MET A 524 -25.12 19.81 -23.83
CA MET A 524 -23.93 19.18 -24.45
C MET A 524 -23.08 20.13 -25.31
N ASN A 525 -23.56 21.34 -25.60
CA ASN A 525 -22.88 22.35 -26.42
C ASN A 525 -22.25 23.49 -25.61
N ASP A 526 -22.32 23.47 -24.28
CA ASP A 526 -21.67 24.51 -23.48
C ASP A 526 -20.16 24.24 -23.36
N GLU A 527 -19.40 24.72 -24.35
CA GLU A 527 -17.96 24.96 -24.19
C GLU A 527 -17.76 26.08 -23.16
N PHE A 528 -17.56 25.71 -21.89
CA PHE A 528 -17.05 26.59 -20.83
C PHE A 528 -16.08 25.89 -19.88
#